data_AF-A0AAN6MLW0-F1
#
_entry.id   AF-A0AAN6MLW0-F1
#
_cell.length_a   1.000
_cell.length_b   1.000
_cell.length_c   1.000
_cell.angle_alpha   90.00
_cell.angle_beta   90.00
_cell.angle_gamma   90.00
#
_symmetry.space_group_name_H-M   'P 1'
#
loop_
_entity.id
_entity.type
_entity.pdbx_description
1 polymer ?
#
loop_
_entity_poly.entity_id
_entity_poly.type
_entity_poly.pdbx_seq_one_letter_code
_entity_poly.pdbx_strand_id
1 'polypeptide(L)'
;MSASLGPGNQGLQVGQNLGSINAEFHLPPERRETPPAPSAAIPFSRDPDFVNRGDIIDQIDQRCSEPAARVALVGLGGVGKSQLAIEFAYQARQPNIWVFWVHAGTQARVEEGFRTIADAVKLPGRNHPKADIPQLVYGWLSNERNGRWIMILDSADDHDVFYTPTRSDERTGRPFATYLPQSRNGSVVVTTRNKDLAFRLTGRYQNIIEVGPMAQTDALALLEKKLGLLPDTDVAVDLVYALDLVPLAISQAAAYIQARAPRSSPKKYLAEFQEGERKRSKLLEHDAGDLRRDGGASNAVLTTWQISFDYIRSNRRSAADLLSLMSFFDRQEGVGEGNSDDGSNATDGDTDNGADDDADSGFEDDVAMLRDYCLIVTDEAGDQFEMHGL
;
A
#
# COMPACT_ATOMS: atom_id res chain seq x y z
N MET A 1 13.61 -57.75 -27.59
CA MET A 1 15.09 -57.84 -27.66
C MET A 1 15.63 -56.77 -26.72
N SER A 2 16.27 -57.15 -25.62
CA SER A 2 16.88 -56.19 -24.68
C SER A 2 18.27 -55.82 -25.16
N ALA A 3 18.58 -54.54 -25.26
CA ALA A 3 19.92 -54.03 -25.48
C ALA A 3 20.27 -53.04 -24.36
N SER A 4 21.37 -53.28 -23.64
CA SER A 4 21.98 -52.29 -22.75
C SER A 4 22.94 -51.43 -23.56
N LEU A 5 22.86 -50.11 -23.40
CA LEU A 5 23.74 -49.15 -24.10
C LEU A 5 24.49 -48.29 -23.08
N GLY A 6 25.81 -48.15 -23.30
CA GLY A 6 26.73 -47.34 -22.51
C GLY A 6 26.65 -45.83 -22.81
N PRO A 7 27.52 -45.01 -22.18
CA PRO A 7 27.36 -43.56 -22.05
C PRO A 7 27.93 -42.78 -23.24
N GLY A 8 27.49 -43.09 -24.46
CA GLY A 8 27.85 -42.36 -25.67
C GLY A 8 26.60 -41.89 -26.40
N ASN A 9 26.45 -40.58 -26.60
CA ASN A 9 25.39 -40.01 -27.44
C ASN A 9 25.47 -40.63 -28.85
N GLN A 10 24.49 -41.45 -29.21
CA GLN A 10 24.26 -41.89 -30.58
C GLN A 10 22.88 -41.40 -31.01
N GLY A 11 22.84 -40.59 -32.07
CA GLY A 11 21.61 -40.20 -32.75
C GLY A 11 21.25 -41.21 -33.83
N LEU A 12 19.99 -41.66 -33.84
CA LEU A 12 19.42 -42.44 -34.94
C LEU A 12 18.92 -41.46 -36.01
N GLN A 13 19.54 -41.44 -37.19
CA GLN A 13 19.04 -40.65 -38.32
C GLN A 13 17.87 -41.39 -38.96
N VAL A 14 16.65 -40.97 -38.60
CA VAL A 14 15.42 -41.43 -39.28
C VAL A 14 15.25 -40.57 -40.53
N GLY A 15 15.01 -41.22 -41.69
CA GLY A 15 14.72 -40.53 -42.95
C GLY A 15 13.52 -39.58 -42.87
N GLN A 16 13.39 -38.68 -43.84
CA GLN A 16 12.40 -37.58 -43.87
C GLN A 16 11.03 -38.00 -43.34
N ASN A 17 10.68 -37.49 -42.17
CA ASN A 17 9.36 -37.63 -41.57
C ASN A 17 8.54 -36.39 -41.93
N LEU A 18 7.44 -36.59 -42.65
CA LEU A 18 6.49 -35.54 -43.07
C LEU A 18 5.31 -35.37 -42.09
N GLY A 19 5.33 -36.04 -40.94
CA GLY A 19 4.33 -35.91 -39.87
C GLY A 19 4.83 -35.06 -38.70
N SER A 20 3.90 -34.49 -37.92
CA SER A 20 4.21 -33.75 -36.70
C SER A 20 4.87 -34.67 -35.66
N ILE A 21 6.13 -34.40 -35.30
CA ILE A 21 6.82 -35.11 -34.22
C ILE A 21 6.46 -34.43 -32.90
N ASN A 22 5.57 -35.05 -32.12
CA ASN A 22 5.34 -34.68 -30.74
C ASN A 22 6.33 -35.47 -29.86
N ALA A 23 7.38 -34.81 -29.39
CA ALA A 23 8.26 -35.36 -28.37
C ALA A 23 7.62 -35.14 -26.98
N GLU A 24 6.91 -36.15 -26.46
CA GLU A 24 6.47 -36.14 -25.07
C GLU A 24 7.65 -36.53 -24.17
N PHE A 25 8.27 -35.53 -23.55
CA PHE A 25 9.28 -35.76 -22.52
C PHE A 25 8.58 -36.16 -21.21
N HIS A 26 8.55 -37.46 -20.92
CA HIS A 26 8.17 -37.96 -19.60
C HIS A 26 9.30 -37.67 -18.59
N LEU A 27 9.31 -36.48 -18.02
CA LEU A 27 10.16 -36.16 -16.88
C LEU A 27 9.77 -37.05 -15.68
N PRO A 28 10.73 -37.62 -14.94
CA PRO A 28 10.42 -38.35 -13.72
C PRO A 28 9.66 -37.44 -12.73
N PRO A 29 8.73 -37.98 -11.92
CA PRO A 29 7.96 -37.19 -10.97
C PRO A 29 8.89 -36.43 -10.02
N GLU A 30 8.66 -35.13 -9.87
CA GLU A 30 9.48 -34.26 -9.02
C GLU A 30 9.48 -34.80 -7.58
N ARG A 31 10.68 -34.98 -7.02
CA ARG A 31 10.82 -35.49 -5.66
C ARG A 31 10.34 -34.40 -4.69
N ARG A 32 9.29 -34.70 -3.93
CA ARG A 32 8.79 -33.78 -2.89
C ARG A 32 9.90 -33.47 -1.89
N GLU A 33 10.22 -32.19 -1.76
CA GLU A 33 11.10 -31.72 -0.70
C GLU A 33 10.36 -31.73 0.63
N THR A 34 11.08 -31.92 1.73
CA THR A 34 10.52 -31.71 3.06
C THR A 34 10.35 -30.20 3.28
N PRO A 35 9.13 -29.71 3.57
CA PRO A 35 8.92 -28.29 3.87
C PRO A 35 9.75 -27.89 5.10
N PRO A 36 10.35 -26.69 5.10
CA PRO A 36 11.07 -26.21 6.27
C PRO A 36 10.09 -25.92 7.42
N ALA A 37 10.63 -25.75 8.62
CA ALA A 37 9.84 -25.24 9.74
C ALA A 37 9.32 -23.81 9.42
N PRO A 38 8.18 -23.39 10.01
CA PRO A 38 7.65 -22.06 9.81
C PRO A 38 8.70 -20.98 10.04
N SER A 39 8.80 -20.05 9.09
CA SER A 39 9.74 -18.95 9.13
C SER A 39 9.03 -17.65 8.78
N ALA A 40 9.60 -16.55 9.24
CA ALA A 40 9.16 -15.21 8.89
C ALA A 40 10.05 -14.67 7.78
N ALA A 41 9.50 -14.51 6.58
CA ALA A 41 10.16 -13.90 5.43
C ALA A 41 9.83 -12.40 5.36
N ILE A 42 10.29 -11.65 6.37
CA ILE A 42 10.11 -10.20 6.43
C ILE A 42 11.30 -9.56 5.69
N PRO A 43 11.10 -8.85 4.57
CA PRO A 43 12.19 -8.32 3.75
C PRO A 43 12.89 -7.11 4.39
N PHE A 44 12.31 -6.54 5.46
CA PHE A 44 12.79 -5.34 6.12
C PHE A 44 13.28 -5.63 7.54
N SER A 45 14.35 -4.97 7.95
CA SER A 45 14.81 -4.95 9.34
C SER A 45 13.81 -4.23 10.23
N ARG A 46 13.66 -4.70 11.47
CA ARG A 46 12.89 -4.01 12.51
C ARG A 46 13.54 -2.64 12.79
N ASP A 47 12.72 -1.59 12.88
CA ASP A 47 13.22 -0.24 13.14
C ASP A 47 13.52 -0.05 14.64
N PRO A 48 14.77 0.21 15.05
CA PRO A 48 15.06 0.56 16.44
C PRO A 48 14.41 1.88 16.86
N ASP A 49 14.14 2.78 15.90
CA ASP A 49 13.55 4.08 16.17
C ASP A 49 12.02 4.05 16.10
N PHE A 50 11.39 2.88 15.90
CA PHE A 50 9.94 2.76 15.81
C PHE A 50 9.26 3.42 17.02
N VAL A 51 8.22 4.21 16.76
CA VAL A 51 7.36 4.80 17.79
C VAL A 51 6.01 4.12 17.71
N ASN A 52 5.61 3.47 18.80
CA ASN A 52 4.29 2.84 18.88
C ASN A 52 3.20 3.92 18.86
N ARG A 53 2.12 3.66 18.13
CA ARG A 53 1.05 4.61 17.85
C ARG A 53 -0.26 4.11 18.47
N GLY A 54 -0.49 4.49 19.72
CA GLY A 54 -1.67 4.08 20.47
C GLY A 54 -1.86 2.57 20.51
N ASP A 55 -3.07 2.12 20.17
CA ASP A 55 -3.50 0.72 20.19
C ASP A 55 -3.55 0.09 18.78
N ILE A 56 -3.02 0.74 17.74
CA ILE A 56 -3.18 0.29 16.35
C ILE A 56 -2.67 -1.13 16.15
N ILE A 57 -1.50 -1.48 16.72
CA ILE A 57 -0.95 -2.83 16.60
C ILE A 57 -1.83 -3.85 17.33
N ASP A 58 -2.36 -3.49 18.50
CA ASP A 58 -3.26 -4.35 19.27
C ASP A 58 -4.57 -4.59 18.51
N GLN A 59 -5.08 -3.57 17.80
CA GLN A 59 -6.23 -3.72 16.91
C GLN A 59 -5.95 -4.67 15.74
N ILE A 60 -4.74 -4.62 15.14
CA ILE A 60 -4.35 -5.57 14.10
C ILE A 60 -4.33 -6.99 14.67
N ASP A 61 -3.69 -7.20 15.82
CA ASP A 61 -3.57 -8.52 16.46
C ASP A 61 -4.95 -9.10 16.82
N GLN A 62 -5.81 -8.29 17.44
CA GLN A 62 -7.17 -8.67 17.78
C GLN A 62 -7.95 -9.11 16.53
N ARG A 63 -7.94 -8.32 15.46
CA ARG A 63 -8.65 -8.66 14.22
C ARG A 63 -8.05 -9.87 13.52
N CYS A 64 -6.73 -10.03 13.55
CA CYS A 64 -6.03 -11.19 12.98
C CYS A 64 -6.22 -12.49 13.78
N SER A 65 -6.73 -12.41 15.01
CA SER A 65 -7.04 -13.59 15.83
C SER A 65 -8.32 -14.33 15.38
N GLU A 66 -9.18 -13.65 14.60
CA GLU A 66 -10.40 -14.23 14.05
C GLU A 66 -10.10 -15.21 12.89
N PRO A 67 -10.89 -16.29 12.71
CA PRO A 67 -10.70 -17.22 11.61
C PRO A 67 -10.85 -16.53 10.24
N ALA A 68 -9.92 -16.78 9.33
CA ALA A 68 -9.91 -16.19 7.98
C ALA A 68 -9.91 -14.64 7.98
N ALA A 69 -9.29 -14.04 8.98
CA ALA A 69 -9.24 -12.60 9.17
C ALA A 69 -8.59 -11.88 7.99
N ARG A 70 -9.18 -10.75 7.62
CA ARG A 70 -8.59 -9.77 6.71
C ARG A 70 -8.71 -8.41 7.35
N VAL A 71 -7.60 -7.72 7.53
CA VAL A 71 -7.53 -6.39 8.13
C VAL A 71 -6.78 -5.47 7.18
N ALA A 72 -7.24 -4.23 7.06
CA ALA A 72 -6.58 -3.23 6.22
C ALA A 72 -6.18 -2.01 7.04
N LEU A 73 -4.95 -1.54 6.85
CA LEU A 73 -4.49 -0.23 7.27
C LEU A 73 -4.68 0.73 6.09
N VAL A 74 -5.49 1.76 6.29
CA VAL A 74 -5.86 2.75 5.26
C VAL A 74 -5.41 4.14 5.69
N GLY A 75 -4.94 4.97 4.78
CA GLY A 75 -4.51 6.33 5.10
C GLY A 75 -3.63 6.94 4.02
N LEU A 76 -3.30 8.22 4.15
CA LEU A 76 -2.49 8.95 3.18
C LEU A 76 -1.06 8.34 3.02
N GLY A 77 -0.41 8.65 1.90
CA GLY A 77 1.03 8.38 1.73
C GLY A 77 1.86 9.00 2.87
N GLY A 78 2.83 8.25 3.40
CA GLY A 78 3.75 8.77 4.42
C GLY A 78 3.31 8.64 5.89
N VAL A 79 2.06 8.27 6.17
CA VAL A 79 1.55 8.12 7.56
C VAL A 79 2.06 6.88 8.32
N GLY A 80 2.85 6.01 7.67
CA GLY A 80 3.53 4.90 8.36
C GLY A 80 2.79 3.55 8.38
N LYS A 81 1.80 3.33 7.51
CA LYS A 81 1.08 2.03 7.39
C LYS A 81 2.01 0.82 7.23
N SER A 82 2.96 0.89 6.29
CA SER A 82 3.94 -0.17 6.08
C SER A 82 4.83 -0.39 7.31
N GLN A 83 5.11 0.67 8.08
CA GLN A 83 5.89 0.57 9.31
C GLN A 83 5.14 -0.14 10.44
N LEU A 84 3.85 0.16 10.58
CA LEU A 84 2.97 -0.57 11.49
C LEU A 84 2.87 -2.06 11.09
N ALA A 85 2.75 -2.35 9.79
CA ALA A 85 2.71 -3.73 9.29
C ALA A 85 4.03 -4.48 9.53
N ILE A 86 5.20 -3.83 9.33
CA ILE A 86 6.52 -4.41 9.65
C ILE A 86 6.58 -4.75 11.14
N GLU A 87 6.25 -3.79 12.02
CA GLU A 87 6.33 -4.01 13.46
C GLU A 87 5.38 -5.14 13.91
N PHE A 88 4.14 -5.16 13.41
CA PHE A 88 3.21 -6.26 13.64
C PHE A 88 3.79 -7.61 13.20
N ALA A 89 4.41 -7.68 12.00
CA ALA A 89 5.04 -8.89 11.49
C ALA A 89 6.13 -9.43 12.43
N TYR A 90 6.93 -8.52 13.02
CA TYR A 90 7.96 -8.87 14.00
C TYR A 90 7.38 -9.35 15.33
N GLN A 91 6.27 -8.76 15.80
CA GLN A 91 5.60 -9.16 17.03
C GLN A 91 4.84 -10.48 16.89
N ALA A 92 4.21 -10.72 15.74
CA ALA A 92 3.47 -11.94 15.42
C ALA A 92 4.39 -13.15 15.15
N ARG A 93 5.72 -12.93 15.06
CA ARG A 93 6.69 -13.98 14.78
C ARG A 93 6.72 -15.02 15.89
N GLN A 94 6.21 -16.22 15.59
CA GLN A 94 6.26 -17.39 16.46
C GLN A 94 6.83 -18.60 15.70
N PRO A 95 7.46 -19.58 16.36
CA PRO A 95 8.06 -20.75 15.71
C PRO A 95 7.09 -21.60 14.88
N ASN A 96 5.78 -21.44 15.09
CA ASN A 96 4.69 -22.20 14.49
C ASN A 96 3.81 -21.37 13.53
N ILE A 97 4.21 -20.14 13.20
CA ILE A 97 3.48 -19.24 12.30
C ILE A 97 4.38 -18.85 11.12
N TRP A 98 3.85 -18.99 9.91
CA TRP A 98 4.48 -18.42 8.71
C TRP A 98 4.14 -16.95 8.59
N VAL A 99 5.13 -16.12 8.25
CA VAL A 99 4.88 -14.72 7.90
C VAL A 99 5.40 -14.48 6.49
N PHE A 100 4.48 -14.14 5.59
CA PHE A 100 4.74 -13.85 4.20
C PHE A 100 4.56 -12.37 3.92
N TRP A 101 5.44 -11.81 3.10
CA TRP A 101 5.37 -10.44 2.66
C TRP A 101 5.24 -10.40 1.14
N VAL A 102 4.24 -9.68 0.63
CA VAL A 102 3.98 -9.50 -0.80
C VAL A 102 3.82 -8.02 -1.07
N HIS A 103 4.64 -7.49 -1.98
CA HIS A 103 4.47 -6.14 -2.49
C HIS A 103 3.35 -6.10 -3.51
N ALA A 104 2.31 -5.34 -3.22
CA ALA A 104 1.06 -5.29 -3.97
C ALA A 104 0.92 -4.03 -4.84
N GLY A 105 2.02 -3.33 -5.11
CA GLY A 105 2.01 -2.12 -5.94
C GLY A 105 1.79 -2.38 -7.43
N THR A 106 2.09 -3.59 -7.93
CA THR A 106 1.83 -3.99 -9.32
C THR A 106 1.56 -5.49 -9.42
N GLN A 107 0.90 -5.95 -10.49
CA GLN A 107 0.66 -7.38 -10.74
C GLN A 107 1.97 -8.19 -10.75
N ALA A 108 3.02 -7.66 -11.39
CA ALA A 108 4.31 -8.34 -11.47
C ALA A 108 4.96 -8.57 -10.08
N ARG A 109 4.82 -7.60 -9.17
CA ARG A 109 5.31 -7.70 -7.79
C ARG A 109 4.50 -8.69 -6.96
N VAL A 110 3.19 -8.77 -7.18
CA VAL A 110 2.35 -9.81 -6.57
C VAL A 110 2.78 -11.19 -7.03
N GLU A 111 2.99 -11.40 -8.34
CA GLU A 111 3.50 -12.67 -8.87
C GLU A 111 4.86 -13.04 -8.28
N GLU A 112 5.77 -12.07 -8.17
CA GLU A 112 7.08 -12.25 -7.55
C GLU A 112 6.94 -12.72 -6.09
N GLY A 113 6.10 -12.05 -5.29
CA GLY A 113 5.84 -12.44 -3.90
C GLY A 113 5.23 -13.85 -3.78
N PHE A 114 4.32 -14.23 -4.67
CA PHE A 114 3.76 -15.58 -4.71
C PHE A 114 4.83 -16.63 -5.08
N ARG A 115 5.75 -16.32 -6.00
CA ARG A 115 6.92 -17.19 -6.27
C ARG A 115 7.80 -17.34 -5.03
N THR A 116 8.09 -16.24 -4.33
CA THR A 116 8.85 -16.29 -3.07
C THR A 116 8.17 -17.17 -2.02
N ILE A 117 6.83 -17.11 -1.87
CA ILE A 117 6.08 -17.99 -0.98
C ILE A 117 6.23 -19.44 -1.43
N ALA A 118 6.04 -19.73 -2.71
CA ALA A 118 6.15 -21.08 -3.27
C ALA A 118 7.54 -21.69 -3.01
N ASP A 119 8.60 -20.88 -3.13
CA ASP A 119 9.97 -21.30 -2.84
C ASP A 119 10.21 -21.51 -1.35
N ALA A 120 9.73 -20.59 -0.50
CA ALA A 120 9.90 -20.66 0.95
C ALA A 120 9.29 -21.95 1.53
N VAL A 121 8.09 -22.33 1.06
CA VAL A 121 7.39 -23.54 1.53
C VAL A 121 7.70 -24.77 0.68
N LYS A 122 8.58 -24.63 -0.32
CA LYS A 122 9.05 -25.67 -1.23
C LYS A 122 7.92 -26.42 -1.95
N LEU A 123 7.00 -25.67 -2.57
CA LEU A 123 5.86 -26.25 -3.28
C LEU A 123 6.29 -27.19 -4.41
N PRO A 124 5.71 -28.40 -4.49
CA PRO A 124 5.87 -29.26 -5.65
C PRO A 124 5.31 -28.58 -6.91
N GLY A 125 5.99 -28.74 -8.04
CA GLY A 125 5.58 -28.18 -9.33
C GLY A 125 5.97 -26.72 -9.55
N ARG A 126 6.52 -26.01 -8.56
CA ARG A 126 6.89 -24.59 -8.68
C ARG A 126 7.99 -24.32 -9.72
N ASN A 127 8.83 -25.31 -9.99
CA ASN A 127 9.90 -25.22 -10.99
C ASN A 127 9.42 -25.52 -12.41
N HIS A 128 8.15 -25.91 -12.59
CA HIS A 128 7.63 -26.23 -13.91
C HIS A 128 7.43 -24.94 -14.74
N PRO A 129 7.90 -24.86 -16.00
CA PRO A 129 7.84 -23.62 -16.79
C PRO A 129 6.43 -23.05 -17.02
N LYS A 130 5.42 -23.91 -16.93
CA LYS A 130 3.99 -23.54 -17.06
C LYS A 130 3.23 -23.64 -15.72
N ALA A 131 3.94 -23.57 -14.60
CA ALA A 131 3.31 -23.63 -13.29
C ALA A 131 2.43 -22.41 -13.07
N ASP A 132 1.16 -22.64 -12.71
CA ASP A 132 0.30 -21.62 -12.14
C ASP A 132 0.68 -21.44 -10.66
N ILE A 133 1.73 -20.64 -10.43
CA ILE A 133 2.27 -20.38 -9.09
C ILE A 133 1.18 -19.80 -8.16
N PRO A 134 0.38 -18.80 -8.57
CA PRO A 134 -0.73 -18.32 -7.77
C PRO A 134 -1.67 -19.44 -7.30
N GLN A 135 -2.05 -20.37 -8.19
CA GLN A 135 -2.93 -21.49 -7.83
C GLN A 135 -2.27 -22.48 -6.87
N LEU A 136 -0.99 -22.78 -7.05
CA LEU A 136 -0.24 -23.67 -6.14
C LEU A 136 -0.18 -23.09 -4.72
N VAL A 137 0.13 -21.79 -4.60
CA VAL A 137 0.17 -21.08 -3.32
C VAL A 137 -1.21 -21.01 -2.69
N TYR A 138 -2.25 -20.68 -3.46
CA TYR A 138 -3.64 -20.70 -2.98
C TYR A 138 -4.01 -22.07 -2.38
N GLY A 139 -3.68 -23.16 -3.07
CA GLY A 139 -3.94 -24.52 -2.58
C GLY A 139 -3.19 -24.85 -1.28
N TRP A 140 -1.96 -24.33 -1.12
CA TRP A 140 -1.20 -24.49 0.11
C TRP A 140 -1.76 -23.67 1.26
N LEU A 141 -2.09 -22.40 1.04
CA LEU A 141 -2.63 -21.50 2.05
C LEU A 141 -4.03 -21.95 2.52
N SER A 142 -4.81 -22.59 1.64
CA SER A 142 -6.14 -23.12 1.95
C SER A 142 -6.12 -24.44 2.74
N ASN A 143 -4.98 -25.11 2.86
CA ASN A 143 -4.87 -26.40 3.54
C ASN A 143 -4.47 -26.20 5.01
N GLU A 144 -5.43 -26.38 5.92
CA GLU A 144 -5.24 -26.18 7.36
C GLU A 144 -4.11 -27.04 7.97
N ARG A 145 -3.73 -28.14 7.33
CA ARG A 145 -2.61 -29.01 7.77
C ARG A 145 -1.24 -28.32 7.68
N ASN A 146 -1.14 -27.22 6.95
CA ASN A 146 0.12 -26.48 6.76
C ASN A 146 0.45 -25.53 7.93
N GLY A 147 -0.41 -25.46 8.94
CA GLY A 147 -0.20 -24.62 10.13
C GLY A 147 -0.62 -23.17 9.92
N ARG A 148 -0.41 -22.32 10.93
CA ARG A 148 -0.86 -20.93 10.87
C ARG A 148 0.01 -20.08 9.97
N TRP A 149 -0.60 -19.12 9.28
CA TRP A 149 0.12 -18.17 8.43
C TRP A 149 -0.48 -16.77 8.48
N ILE A 150 0.36 -15.77 8.27
CA ILE A 150 0.00 -14.37 8.10
C ILE A 150 0.61 -13.92 6.77
N MET A 151 -0.20 -13.24 5.95
CA MET A 151 0.25 -12.62 4.72
C MET A 151 0.07 -11.11 4.80
N ILE A 152 1.14 -10.36 4.55
CA ILE A 152 1.11 -8.90 4.45
C ILE A 152 1.11 -8.53 2.96
N LEU A 153 0.05 -7.85 2.52
CA LEU A 153 -0.07 -7.23 1.21
C LEU A 153 0.26 -5.74 1.36
N ASP A 154 1.50 -5.37 1.03
CA ASP A 154 1.98 -4.01 1.25
C ASP A 154 1.82 -3.13 -0.01
N SER A 155 1.31 -1.92 0.16
CA SER A 155 1.07 -0.93 -0.91
C SER A 155 0.06 -1.41 -1.96
N ALA A 156 -1.05 -2.00 -1.52
CA ALA A 156 -2.17 -2.44 -2.36
C ALA A 156 -3.03 -1.24 -2.78
N ASP A 157 -2.50 -0.35 -3.61
CA ASP A 157 -3.13 0.96 -3.92
C ASP A 157 -3.99 0.98 -5.21
N ASP A 158 -3.78 0.01 -6.11
CA ASP A 158 -4.42 -0.05 -7.43
C ASP A 158 -5.41 -1.22 -7.54
N HIS A 159 -6.66 -0.91 -7.89
CA HIS A 159 -7.73 -1.88 -8.05
C HIS A 159 -7.43 -2.89 -9.17
N ASP A 160 -6.78 -2.46 -10.25
CA ASP A 160 -6.47 -3.32 -11.40
C ASP A 160 -5.44 -4.40 -11.07
N VAL A 161 -4.60 -4.16 -10.06
CA VAL A 161 -3.68 -5.20 -9.57
C VAL A 161 -4.44 -6.40 -9.04
N PHE A 162 -5.61 -6.22 -8.44
CA PHE A 162 -6.34 -7.30 -7.77
C PHE A 162 -7.52 -7.85 -8.56
N TYR A 163 -8.18 -7.00 -9.34
CA TYR A 163 -9.47 -7.31 -9.96
C TYR A 163 -9.40 -7.48 -11.48
N THR A 164 -8.31 -7.05 -12.13
CA THR A 164 -8.09 -7.30 -13.55
C THR A 164 -7.36 -8.64 -13.75
N PRO A 165 -7.80 -9.51 -14.68
CA PRO A 165 -7.16 -10.79 -14.95
C PRO A 165 -5.67 -10.68 -15.27
N THR A 166 -4.87 -11.62 -14.78
CA THR A 166 -3.42 -11.66 -15.07
C THR A 166 -3.17 -11.99 -16.53
N ARG A 167 -2.26 -11.25 -17.18
CA ARG A 167 -1.97 -11.37 -18.63
C ARG A 167 -1.16 -12.63 -19.00
N SER A 168 -0.91 -13.53 -18.05
CA SER A 168 0.06 -14.62 -18.20
C SER A 168 -0.41 -15.81 -19.04
N ASP A 169 -1.69 -15.90 -19.43
CA ASP A 169 -2.14 -16.81 -20.50
C ASP A 169 -3.59 -16.48 -20.92
N GLU A 170 -3.83 -16.26 -22.22
CA GLU A 170 -5.12 -15.84 -22.84
C GLU A 170 -6.28 -16.87 -22.70
N ARG A 171 -6.15 -17.88 -21.83
CA ARG A 171 -7.13 -18.95 -21.64
C ARG A 171 -7.58 -19.17 -20.18
N THR A 172 -6.88 -18.62 -19.18
CA THR A 172 -7.11 -18.96 -17.75
C THR A 172 -6.91 -17.82 -16.73
N GLY A 173 -6.57 -16.60 -17.16
CA GLY A 173 -6.33 -15.49 -16.24
C GLY A 173 -7.55 -15.21 -15.34
N ARG A 174 -7.37 -15.29 -14.02
CA ARG A 174 -8.37 -14.88 -13.03
C ARG A 174 -7.78 -13.80 -12.12
N PRO A 175 -8.62 -12.94 -11.52
CA PRO A 175 -8.13 -11.83 -10.71
C PRO A 175 -7.32 -12.29 -9.49
N PHE A 176 -6.29 -11.53 -9.10
CA PHE A 176 -5.45 -11.85 -7.93
C PHE A 176 -6.24 -12.01 -6.63
N ALA A 177 -7.32 -11.23 -6.46
CA ALA A 177 -8.22 -11.33 -5.32
C ALA A 177 -8.78 -12.76 -5.12
N THR A 178 -8.91 -13.55 -6.20
CA THR A 178 -9.40 -14.94 -6.14
C THR A 178 -8.38 -15.94 -5.58
N TYR A 179 -7.10 -15.56 -5.52
CA TYR A 179 -6.02 -16.35 -4.92
C TYR A 179 -5.78 -16.02 -3.45
N LEU A 180 -6.56 -15.11 -2.86
CA LEU A 180 -6.56 -14.85 -1.42
C LEU A 180 -7.59 -15.78 -0.76
N PRO A 181 -7.17 -16.83 -0.03
CA PRO A 181 -8.11 -17.77 0.58
C PRO A 181 -8.85 -17.16 1.78
N GLN A 182 -9.91 -17.84 2.19
CA GLN A 182 -10.61 -17.59 3.46
C GLN A 182 -10.34 -18.77 4.41
N SER A 183 -9.06 -18.99 4.71
CA SER A 183 -8.62 -20.15 5.50
C SER A 183 -8.66 -19.84 6.99
N ARG A 184 -9.16 -20.76 7.82
CA ARG A 184 -9.30 -20.53 9.28
C ARG A 184 -7.97 -20.39 10.02
N ASN A 185 -6.90 -20.95 9.45
CA ASN A 185 -5.53 -20.85 9.95
C ASN A 185 -4.73 -19.68 9.35
N GLY A 186 -5.38 -18.80 8.59
CA GLY A 186 -4.73 -17.75 7.83
C GLY A 186 -5.30 -16.36 8.09
N SER A 187 -4.42 -15.37 8.12
CA SER A 187 -4.80 -13.96 8.25
C SER A 187 -4.10 -13.12 7.18
N VAL A 188 -4.80 -12.15 6.61
CA VAL A 188 -4.26 -11.21 5.62
C VAL A 188 -4.28 -9.80 6.21
N VAL A 189 -3.13 -9.13 6.20
CA VAL A 189 -2.99 -7.72 6.55
C VAL A 189 -2.70 -6.94 5.28
N VAL A 190 -3.48 -5.91 5.00
CA VAL A 190 -3.33 -5.06 3.81
C VAL A 190 -2.86 -3.69 4.25
N THR A 191 -1.91 -3.09 3.54
CA THR A 191 -1.65 -1.65 3.62
C THR A 191 -2.06 -1.01 2.30
N THR A 192 -2.85 0.05 2.36
CA THR A 192 -3.33 0.74 1.15
C THR A 192 -3.66 2.20 1.44
N ARG A 193 -3.65 3.02 0.40
CA ARG A 193 -4.18 4.38 0.42
C ARG A 193 -5.63 4.45 -0.03
N ASN A 194 -6.15 3.38 -0.63
CA ASN A 194 -7.48 3.33 -1.22
C ASN A 194 -8.45 2.57 -0.29
N LYS A 195 -9.40 3.31 0.29
CA LYS A 195 -10.40 2.81 1.22
C LYS A 195 -11.44 1.88 0.57
N ASP A 196 -11.87 2.16 -0.66
CA ASP A 196 -12.76 1.27 -1.43
C ASP A 196 -12.08 -0.09 -1.70
N LEU A 197 -10.82 -0.09 -2.13
CA LEU A 197 -10.04 -1.31 -2.32
C LEU A 197 -9.87 -2.08 -1.01
N ALA A 198 -9.60 -1.39 0.11
CA ALA A 198 -9.56 -2.00 1.43
C ALA A 198 -10.90 -2.69 1.77
N PHE A 199 -12.02 -2.03 1.51
CA PHE A 199 -13.35 -2.60 1.71
C PHE A 199 -13.58 -3.84 0.85
N ARG A 200 -13.23 -3.80 -0.44
CA ARG A 200 -13.39 -4.96 -1.34
C ARG A 200 -12.52 -6.15 -0.95
N LEU A 201 -11.31 -5.91 -0.43
CA LEU A 201 -10.40 -6.99 0.00
C LEU A 201 -10.79 -7.58 1.37
N THR A 202 -11.30 -6.76 2.29
CA THR A 202 -11.63 -7.17 3.68
C THR A 202 -13.11 -7.55 3.87
N GLY A 203 -13.98 -7.09 2.98
CA GLY A 203 -15.43 -7.33 2.96
C GLY A 203 -16.24 -6.52 3.97
N ARG A 204 -15.61 -5.79 4.91
CA ARG A 204 -16.30 -5.07 6.00
C ARG A 204 -15.51 -3.84 6.44
N TYR A 205 -16.19 -2.71 6.64
CA TYR A 205 -15.57 -1.50 7.18
C TYR A 205 -15.00 -1.69 8.60
N GLN A 206 -15.57 -2.57 9.43
CA GLN A 206 -15.03 -2.84 10.77
C GLN A 206 -13.63 -3.48 10.74
N ASN A 207 -13.22 -4.02 9.59
CA ASN A 207 -11.90 -4.59 9.39
C ASN A 207 -10.88 -3.57 8.88
N ILE A 208 -11.30 -2.33 8.61
CA ILE A 208 -10.43 -1.24 8.19
C ILE A 208 -9.98 -0.46 9.43
N ILE A 209 -8.69 -0.19 9.53
CA ILE A 209 -8.08 0.69 10.53
C ILE A 209 -7.59 1.91 9.76
N GLU A 210 -8.17 3.06 10.06
CA GLU A 210 -7.71 4.33 9.50
C GLU A 210 -6.48 4.81 10.28
N VAL A 211 -5.43 5.09 9.54
CA VAL A 211 -4.13 5.51 10.05
C VAL A 211 -3.90 6.95 9.60
N GLY A 212 -4.20 7.89 10.50
CA GLY A 212 -3.94 9.31 10.28
C GLY A 212 -2.48 9.72 10.58
N PRO A 213 -2.21 11.03 10.62
CA PRO A 213 -0.98 11.59 11.18
C PRO A 213 -0.72 11.17 12.63
N MET A 214 0.52 11.32 13.10
CA MET A 214 0.88 10.95 14.48
C MET A 214 0.21 11.88 15.50
N ALA A 215 -0.04 11.38 16.71
CA ALA A 215 -0.29 12.27 17.83
C ALA A 215 0.96 13.13 18.08
N GLN A 216 0.78 14.36 18.57
CA GLN A 216 1.89 15.27 18.84
C GLN A 216 3.00 14.63 19.70
N THR A 217 2.62 13.89 20.73
CA THR A 217 3.56 13.18 21.62
C THR A 217 4.42 12.17 20.85
N ASP A 218 3.81 11.40 19.96
CA ASP A 218 4.48 10.36 19.19
C ASP A 218 5.36 10.99 18.09
N ALA A 219 4.91 12.09 17.49
CA ALA A 219 5.65 12.88 16.51
C ALA A 219 6.93 13.48 17.11
N LEU A 220 6.83 14.07 18.31
CA LEU A 220 7.99 14.58 19.06
C LEU A 220 8.96 13.46 19.44
N ALA A 221 8.45 12.32 19.90
CA ALA A 221 9.27 11.15 20.21
C ALA A 221 10.01 10.63 18.96
N LEU A 222 9.36 10.62 17.79
CA LEU A 222 10.01 10.26 16.54
C LEU A 222 11.10 11.26 16.16
N LEU A 223 10.81 12.56 16.26
CA LEU A 223 11.78 13.62 15.97
C LEU A 223 13.01 13.51 16.88
N GLU A 224 12.81 13.29 18.17
CA GLU A 224 13.88 13.08 19.16
C GLU A 224 14.75 11.88 18.80
N LYS A 225 14.13 10.71 18.57
CA LYS A 225 14.86 9.49 18.21
C LYS A 225 15.69 9.69 16.96
N LYS A 226 15.12 10.35 15.94
CA LYS A 226 15.84 10.61 14.69
C LYS A 226 16.99 11.58 14.92
N LEU A 227 16.79 12.72 15.59
CA LEU A 227 17.85 13.72 15.84
C LEU A 227 18.89 13.28 16.89
N GLY A 228 18.58 12.29 17.72
CA GLY A 228 19.39 11.82 18.84
C GLY A 228 19.27 12.66 20.12
N LEU A 229 18.59 13.80 20.05
CA LEU A 229 18.26 14.68 21.18
C LEU A 229 17.07 15.57 20.79
N LEU A 230 16.18 15.83 21.74
CA LEU A 230 15.08 16.75 21.50
C LEU A 230 15.62 18.19 21.41
N PRO A 231 15.24 18.97 20.37
CA PRO A 231 15.51 20.39 20.34
C PRO A 231 14.77 21.14 21.46
N ASP A 232 14.96 22.46 21.51
CA ASP A 232 14.08 23.36 22.26
C ASP A 232 12.61 22.98 22.03
N THR A 233 11.85 22.77 23.11
CA THR A 233 10.51 22.16 23.07
C THR A 233 9.56 22.94 22.17
N ASP A 234 9.60 24.27 22.18
CA ASP A 234 8.70 25.10 21.38
C ASP A 234 9.03 24.93 19.89
N VAL A 235 10.32 24.95 19.54
CA VAL A 235 10.77 24.74 18.15
C VAL A 235 10.45 23.33 17.66
N ALA A 236 10.57 22.33 18.53
CA ALA A 236 10.25 20.94 18.19
C ALA A 236 8.75 20.79 17.89
N VAL A 237 7.90 21.38 18.72
CA VAL A 237 6.44 21.41 18.57
C VAL A 237 6.06 22.09 17.26
N ASP A 238 6.55 23.31 17.02
CA ASP A 238 6.25 24.06 15.80
C ASP A 238 6.70 23.30 14.54
N LEU A 239 7.86 22.64 14.61
CA LEU A 239 8.38 21.85 13.50
C LEU A 239 7.51 20.63 13.18
N VAL A 240 7.09 19.85 14.18
CA VAL A 240 6.24 18.68 13.90
C VAL A 240 4.86 19.09 13.39
N TYR A 241 4.31 20.23 13.85
CA TYR A 241 3.07 20.77 13.31
C TYR A 241 3.22 21.30 11.88
N ALA A 242 4.32 22.00 11.56
CA ALA A 242 4.58 22.44 10.19
C ALA A 242 4.74 21.27 9.19
N LEU A 243 5.06 20.08 9.71
CA LEU A 243 5.17 18.83 8.95
C LEU A 243 3.90 17.97 9.04
N ASP A 244 2.77 18.58 9.42
CA ASP A 244 1.44 17.97 9.62
C ASP A 244 1.45 16.68 10.43
N LEU A 245 2.41 16.52 11.34
CA LEU A 245 2.61 15.31 12.14
C LEU A 245 2.79 14.04 11.29
N VAL A 246 3.22 14.19 10.03
CA VAL A 246 3.44 13.07 9.10
C VAL A 246 4.82 12.43 9.40
N PRO A 247 4.88 11.14 9.82
CA PRO A 247 6.13 10.49 10.24
C PRO A 247 7.23 10.53 9.16
N LEU A 248 6.85 10.40 7.90
CA LEU A 248 7.79 10.46 6.78
C LEU A 248 8.41 11.87 6.63
N ALA A 249 7.58 12.91 6.74
CA ALA A 249 8.03 14.31 6.66
C ALA A 249 8.98 14.64 7.83
N ILE A 250 8.63 14.19 9.04
CA ILE A 250 9.46 14.33 10.25
C ILE A 250 10.81 13.63 10.06
N SER A 251 10.80 12.39 9.58
CA SER A 251 12.03 11.61 9.36
C SER A 251 12.94 12.25 8.31
N GLN A 252 12.38 12.78 7.22
CA GLN A 252 13.12 13.51 6.20
C GLN A 252 13.72 14.81 6.74
N ALA A 253 12.93 15.60 7.47
CA ALA A 253 13.42 16.83 8.08
C ALA A 253 14.59 16.54 9.02
N ALA A 254 14.45 15.53 9.89
CA ALA A 254 15.50 15.11 10.81
C ALA A 254 16.77 14.65 10.07
N ALA A 255 16.63 13.85 9.01
CA ALA A 255 17.75 13.40 8.18
C ALA A 255 18.43 14.59 7.45
N TYR A 256 17.64 15.52 6.89
CA TYR A 256 18.14 16.73 6.25
C TYR A 256 18.97 17.59 7.22
N ILE A 257 18.45 17.78 8.44
CA ILE A 257 19.10 18.57 9.50
C ILE A 257 20.43 17.92 9.89
N GLN A 258 20.44 16.61 10.15
CA GLN A 258 21.65 15.88 10.52
C GLN A 258 22.71 15.86 9.43
N ALA A 259 22.32 15.59 8.19
CA ALA A 259 23.24 15.56 7.05
C ALA A 259 23.94 16.92 6.82
N ARG A 260 23.37 18.01 7.33
CA ARG A 260 23.90 19.37 7.22
C ARG A 260 24.36 19.96 8.54
N ALA A 261 24.43 19.18 9.62
CA ALA A 261 24.93 19.65 10.89
C ALA A 261 26.42 20.07 10.78
N PRO A 262 26.84 21.18 11.43
CA PRO A 262 26.08 22.11 12.26
C PRO A 262 25.46 23.30 11.48
N ARG A 263 25.51 23.31 10.14
CA ARG A 263 25.01 24.41 9.29
C ARG A 263 23.49 24.47 9.21
N SER A 264 22.82 23.40 9.59
CA SER A 264 21.37 23.31 9.74
C SER A 264 21.02 22.96 11.19
N SER A 265 19.88 23.48 11.65
CA SER A 265 19.29 23.20 12.96
C SER A 265 17.76 23.13 12.78
N PRO A 266 17.02 22.54 13.74
CA PRO A 266 15.55 22.50 13.69
C PRO A 266 14.92 23.88 13.48
N LYS A 267 15.41 24.89 14.21
CA LYS A 267 14.96 26.29 14.07
C LYS A 267 15.22 26.86 12.66
N LYS A 268 16.38 26.58 12.08
CA LYS A 268 16.72 27.06 10.74
C LYS A 268 15.91 26.35 9.65
N TYR A 269 15.72 25.04 9.79
CA TYR A 269 14.87 24.26 8.88
C TYR A 269 13.43 24.78 8.90
N LEU A 270 12.86 24.99 10.08
CA LEU A 270 11.50 25.54 10.23
C LEU A 270 11.36 26.90 9.54
N ALA A 271 12.33 27.81 9.75
CA ALA A 271 12.33 29.11 9.09
C ALA A 271 12.40 28.99 7.55
N GLU A 272 13.26 28.13 7.01
CA GLU A 272 13.35 27.88 5.56
C GLU A 272 12.07 27.24 5.00
N PHE A 273 11.42 26.38 5.79
CA PHE A 273 10.17 25.71 5.44
C PHE A 273 8.99 26.70 5.36
N GLN A 274 8.92 27.66 6.29
CA GLN A 274 7.87 28.69 6.35
C GLN A 274 8.10 29.88 5.39
N GLU A 275 9.29 30.00 4.81
CA GLU A 275 9.63 31.14 3.94
C GLU A 275 8.85 31.16 2.61
N GLY A 276 8.34 30.01 2.17
CA GLY A 276 7.38 29.93 1.07
C GLY A 276 7.41 28.60 0.30
N GLU A 277 6.40 28.41 -0.54
CA GLU A 277 6.13 27.16 -1.26
C GLU A 277 7.33 26.58 -2.01
N ARG A 278 8.05 27.42 -2.75
CA ARG A 278 9.20 26.95 -3.52
C ARG A 278 10.31 26.36 -2.64
N LYS A 279 10.46 26.84 -1.40
CA LYS A 279 11.44 26.27 -0.46
C LYS A 279 10.86 25.03 0.22
N ARG A 280 9.59 25.08 0.64
CA ARG A 280 8.86 23.93 1.16
C ARG A 280 8.94 22.71 0.23
N SER A 281 8.57 22.87 -1.05
CA SER A 281 8.61 21.78 -2.03
C SER A 281 10.01 21.20 -2.20
N LYS A 282 11.03 22.06 -2.31
CA LYS A 282 12.44 21.62 -2.42
C LYS A 282 12.93 20.83 -1.20
N LEU A 283 12.45 21.17 0.00
CA LEU A 283 12.81 20.45 1.22
C LEU A 283 12.12 19.07 1.27
N LEU A 284 10.85 18.98 0.84
CA LEU A 284 10.06 17.75 0.84
C LEU A 284 10.37 16.81 -0.33
N GLU A 285 10.97 17.31 -1.41
CA GLU A 285 11.51 16.52 -2.53
C GLU A 285 12.81 15.79 -2.19
N HIS A 286 13.41 16.06 -1.02
CA HIS A 286 14.67 15.46 -0.65
C HIS A 286 14.52 13.96 -0.36
N ASP A 287 15.05 13.13 -1.25
CA ASP A 287 15.16 11.68 -1.06
C ASP A 287 16.45 11.36 -0.28
N ALA A 288 16.32 11.13 1.02
CA ALA A 288 17.43 10.72 1.88
C ALA A 288 17.73 9.21 1.80
N GLY A 289 16.94 8.43 1.06
CA GLY A 289 17.00 6.98 1.07
C GLY A 289 16.41 6.37 2.35
N ASP A 290 15.66 5.27 2.23
CA ASP A 290 15.31 4.40 3.37
C ASP A 290 15.33 2.94 2.91
N LEU A 291 16.31 2.16 3.41
CA LEU A 291 16.47 0.73 3.08
C LEU A 291 15.30 -0.12 3.59
N ARG A 292 14.42 0.44 4.42
CA ARG A 292 13.26 -0.25 4.98
C ARG A 292 12.00 0.00 4.15
N ARG A 293 12.15 0.60 2.96
CA ARG A 293 11.13 0.71 1.93
C ARG A 293 11.50 -0.17 0.75
N ASP A 294 10.48 -0.55 -0.02
CA ASP A 294 10.73 -1.22 -1.30
C ASP A 294 11.61 -0.32 -2.19
N GLY A 295 12.60 -0.90 -2.86
CA GLY A 295 13.55 -0.14 -3.68
C GLY A 295 12.93 0.59 -4.87
N GLY A 296 11.67 0.27 -5.22
CA GLY A 296 10.88 0.99 -6.22
C GLY A 296 10.03 2.14 -5.65
N ALA A 297 9.96 2.31 -4.31
CA ALA A 297 9.18 3.37 -3.68
C ALA A 297 10.03 4.63 -3.48
N SER A 298 9.49 5.80 -3.84
CA SER A 298 10.14 7.09 -3.55
C SER A 298 10.11 7.38 -2.04
N ASN A 299 11.22 7.90 -1.51
CA ASN A 299 11.26 8.29 -0.11
C ASN A 299 10.70 9.67 0.15
N ALA A 300 10.53 10.53 -0.87
CA ALA A 300 10.01 11.90 -0.73
C ALA A 300 8.49 11.92 -0.45
N VAL A 301 8.03 12.79 0.48
CA VAL A 301 6.60 12.86 0.86
C VAL A 301 5.77 13.27 -0.36
N LEU A 302 6.21 14.32 -1.05
CA LEU A 302 5.51 14.85 -2.23
C LEU A 302 5.37 13.82 -3.34
N THR A 303 6.39 12.98 -3.57
CA THR A 303 6.26 11.92 -4.58
C THR A 303 5.21 10.90 -4.19
N THR A 304 5.09 10.56 -2.89
CA THR A 304 4.02 9.64 -2.48
C THR A 304 2.65 10.22 -2.81
N TRP A 305 2.43 11.51 -2.58
CA TRP A 305 1.14 12.14 -2.85
C TRP A 305 0.89 12.35 -4.33
N GLN A 306 1.93 12.71 -5.09
CA GLN A 306 1.89 12.82 -6.55
C GLN A 306 1.44 11.51 -7.21
N ILE A 307 1.88 10.35 -6.71
CA ILE A 307 1.42 9.04 -7.23
C ILE A 307 -0.09 8.87 -7.07
N SER A 308 -0.63 9.24 -5.91
CA SER A 308 -2.08 9.17 -5.65
C SER A 308 -2.84 10.15 -6.54
N PHE A 309 -2.33 11.39 -6.69
CA PHE A 309 -2.90 12.39 -7.59
C PHE A 309 -2.90 11.94 -9.05
N ASP A 310 -1.79 11.41 -9.55
CA ASP A 310 -1.66 10.97 -10.93
C ASP A 310 -2.62 9.80 -11.24
N TYR A 311 -2.80 8.88 -10.28
CA TYR A 311 -3.77 7.79 -10.39
C TYR A 311 -5.21 8.32 -10.45
N ILE A 312 -5.57 9.25 -9.57
CA ILE A 312 -6.90 9.87 -9.58
C ILE A 312 -7.11 10.57 -10.93
N ARG A 313 -6.15 11.38 -11.38
CA ARG A 313 -6.23 12.10 -12.65
C ARG A 313 -6.39 11.16 -13.85
N SER A 314 -5.78 9.97 -13.84
CA SER A 314 -5.94 9.00 -14.93
C SER A 314 -7.29 8.29 -14.93
N ASN A 315 -7.92 8.12 -13.76
CA ASN A 315 -9.17 7.38 -13.61
C ASN A 315 -10.41 8.29 -13.60
N ARG A 316 -10.33 9.44 -12.95
CA ARG A 316 -11.39 10.45 -12.85
C ARG A 316 -10.78 11.85 -12.79
N ARG A 317 -10.70 12.48 -13.96
CA ARG A 317 -10.05 13.79 -14.11
C ARG A 317 -10.77 14.90 -13.33
N SER A 318 -12.10 14.84 -13.24
CA SER A 318 -12.91 15.82 -12.50
C SER A 318 -12.55 15.86 -11.01
N ALA A 319 -12.33 14.72 -10.36
CA ALA A 319 -11.86 14.66 -8.97
C ALA A 319 -10.48 15.30 -8.78
N ALA A 320 -9.56 15.11 -9.74
CA ALA A 320 -8.25 15.77 -9.69
C ALA A 320 -8.34 17.28 -9.91
N ASP A 321 -9.24 17.73 -10.78
CA ASP A 321 -9.52 19.15 -11.00
C ASP A 321 -10.19 19.78 -9.76
N LEU A 322 -11.11 19.07 -9.09
CA LEU A 322 -11.71 19.46 -7.81
C LEU A 322 -10.66 19.62 -6.70
N LEU A 323 -9.77 18.65 -6.54
CA LEU A 323 -8.69 18.74 -5.56
C LEU A 323 -7.74 19.92 -5.88
N SER A 324 -7.46 20.16 -7.17
CA SER A 324 -6.69 21.31 -7.60
C SER A 324 -7.39 22.63 -7.24
N LEU A 325 -8.71 22.68 -7.37
CA LEU A 325 -9.53 23.83 -6.96
C LEU A 325 -9.49 24.03 -5.43
N MET A 326 -9.66 22.96 -4.64
CA MET A 326 -9.59 22.99 -3.17
C MET A 326 -8.24 23.54 -2.66
N SER A 327 -7.14 23.27 -3.38
CA SER A 327 -5.80 23.80 -3.05
C SER A 327 -5.67 25.33 -3.07
N PHE A 328 -6.60 26.03 -3.70
CA PHE A 328 -6.66 27.49 -3.64
C PHE A 328 -7.37 28.01 -2.38
N PHE A 329 -8.23 27.20 -1.76
CA PHE A 329 -9.07 27.59 -0.63
C PHE A 329 -8.52 27.14 0.72
N ASP A 330 -7.81 26.02 0.78
CA ASP A 330 -7.25 25.42 2.01
C ASP A 330 -6.22 26.31 2.74
N ARG A 331 -5.80 27.44 2.14
CA ARG A 331 -4.96 28.45 2.81
C ARG A 331 -5.71 29.64 3.40
N GLN A 332 -7.03 29.66 3.31
CA GLN A 332 -7.87 30.63 3.98
C GLN A 332 -8.73 29.86 4.98
N GLU A 333 -8.42 30.00 6.27
CA GLU A 333 -9.29 29.58 7.37
C GLU A 333 -10.76 29.90 7.03
N GLY A 334 -11.61 28.87 7.04
CA GLY A 334 -13.07 28.93 7.11
C GLY A 334 -13.77 29.98 6.24
N VAL A 335 -14.15 29.61 5.02
CA VAL A 335 -15.20 30.36 4.30
C VAL A 335 -16.55 30.02 4.95
N GLY A 336 -16.92 30.80 5.96
CA GLY A 336 -18.31 30.92 6.37
C GLY A 336 -19.12 31.51 5.23
N GLU A 337 -20.25 30.88 4.92
CA GLU A 337 -21.24 31.38 3.97
C GLU A 337 -21.66 32.82 4.31
N GLY A 338 -21.09 33.77 3.58
CA GLY A 338 -21.46 35.18 3.64
C GLY A 338 -22.44 35.51 2.53
N ASN A 339 -23.72 35.53 2.88
CA ASN A 339 -24.84 36.24 2.24
C ASN A 339 -24.55 36.88 0.87
N SER A 340 -25.11 36.29 -0.18
CA SER A 340 -25.50 37.03 -1.38
C SER A 340 -27.02 37.01 -1.50
N ASP A 341 -27.67 37.82 -0.66
CA ASP A 341 -29.06 38.22 -0.84
C ASP A 341 -29.02 39.61 -1.48
N ASP A 342 -29.07 39.66 -2.83
CA ASP A 342 -29.40 40.90 -3.52
C ASP A 342 -30.37 40.59 -4.66
N GLY A 343 -31.58 41.11 -4.49
CA GLY A 343 -32.74 40.75 -5.27
C GLY A 343 -32.74 41.36 -6.67
N SER A 344 -33.24 40.59 -7.64
CA SER A 344 -33.93 41.15 -8.79
C SER A 344 -35.06 40.23 -9.25
N ASN A 345 -36.28 40.73 -9.10
CA ASN A 345 -37.51 40.17 -9.67
C ASN A 345 -37.49 40.29 -11.20
N ALA A 346 -37.72 39.18 -11.92
CA ALA A 346 -38.46 39.18 -13.20
C ALA A 346 -38.88 37.75 -13.62
N THR A 347 -40.15 37.45 -13.33
CA THR A 347 -41.15 36.67 -14.09
C THR A 347 -40.77 35.69 -15.21
N ASP A 348 -41.40 34.51 -15.07
CA ASP A 348 -42.03 33.63 -16.07
C ASP A 348 -41.17 32.71 -16.96
N GLY A 349 -41.47 31.41 -16.86
CA GLY A 349 -41.49 30.52 -18.03
C GLY A 349 -40.79 29.18 -17.86
N ASP A 350 -41.61 28.17 -17.57
CA ASP A 350 -41.46 26.76 -17.93
C ASP A 350 -40.40 25.88 -17.25
N THR A 351 -40.98 24.87 -16.57
CA THR A 351 -40.39 23.64 -16.05
C THR A 351 -39.56 22.89 -17.10
N ASP A 352 -38.29 22.65 -16.80
CA ASP A 352 -37.53 21.52 -17.33
C ASP A 352 -36.78 20.83 -16.17
N ASN A 353 -37.51 19.99 -15.43
CA ASN A 353 -36.94 19.09 -14.43
C ASN A 353 -36.35 17.89 -15.15
N GLY A 354 -35.04 17.91 -15.38
CA GLY A 354 -34.34 16.73 -15.94
C GLY A 354 -32.82 16.80 -16.00
N ALA A 355 -32.16 17.86 -15.52
CA ALA A 355 -30.71 18.04 -15.68
C ALA A 355 -29.91 18.18 -14.37
N ASP A 356 -30.57 18.34 -13.21
CA ASP A 356 -29.87 18.59 -11.93
C ASP A 356 -29.38 17.31 -11.23
N ASP A 357 -30.00 16.15 -11.46
CA ASP A 357 -29.59 14.90 -10.78
C ASP A 357 -28.20 14.38 -11.26
N ASP A 358 -27.83 14.63 -12.52
CA ASP A 358 -26.56 14.15 -13.09
C ASP A 358 -25.36 14.99 -12.62
N ALA A 359 -25.53 16.30 -12.40
CA ALA A 359 -24.45 17.18 -11.95
C ALA A 359 -24.10 16.95 -10.47
N ASP A 360 -25.11 16.73 -9.63
CA ASP A 360 -24.95 16.46 -8.20
C ASP A 360 -24.29 15.09 -7.96
N SER A 361 -24.67 14.08 -8.76
CA SER A 361 -24.02 12.75 -8.71
C SER A 361 -22.54 12.77 -9.09
N GLY A 362 -22.15 13.65 -10.03
CA GLY A 362 -20.77 13.78 -10.48
C GLY A 362 -19.83 14.35 -9.41
N PHE A 363 -20.33 15.32 -8.64
CA PHE A 363 -19.60 15.94 -7.53
C PHE A 363 -19.45 14.99 -6.35
N GLU A 364 -20.51 14.31 -5.95
CA GLU A 364 -20.47 13.34 -4.83
C GLU A 364 -19.50 12.19 -5.10
N ASP A 365 -19.48 11.68 -6.33
CA ASP A 365 -18.49 10.69 -6.74
C ASP A 365 -17.04 11.22 -6.71
N ASP A 366 -16.82 12.49 -7.09
CA ASP A 366 -15.50 13.13 -7.01
C ASP A 366 -15.03 13.22 -5.56
N VAL A 367 -15.91 13.70 -4.67
CA VAL A 367 -15.68 13.76 -3.22
C VAL A 367 -15.41 12.37 -2.65
N ALA A 368 -16.21 11.37 -3.01
CA ALA A 368 -16.02 9.99 -2.57
C ALA A 368 -14.64 9.46 -2.97
N MET A 369 -14.21 9.70 -4.21
CA MET A 369 -12.89 9.28 -4.68
C MET A 369 -11.75 9.96 -3.91
N LEU A 370 -11.86 11.26 -3.63
CA LEU A 370 -10.84 11.99 -2.87
C LEU A 370 -10.76 11.52 -1.40
N ARG A 371 -11.91 11.21 -0.79
CA ARG A 371 -11.99 10.61 0.56
C ARG A 371 -11.41 9.20 0.58
N ASP A 372 -11.69 8.40 -0.45
CA ASP A 372 -11.17 7.04 -0.54
C ASP A 372 -9.64 7.01 -0.62
N TYR A 373 -9.03 8.01 -1.23
CA TYR A 373 -7.57 8.19 -1.26
C TYR A 373 -7.00 8.95 -0.06
N CYS A 374 -7.84 9.31 0.92
CA CYS A 374 -7.47 10.06 2.12
C CYS A 374 -6.79 11.40 1.80
N LEU A 375 -7.17 12.06 0.69
CA LEU A 375 -6.64 13.37 0.30
C LEU A 375 -7.46 14.51 0.91
N ILE A 376 -8.72 14.23 1.24
CA ILE A 376 -9.61 15.15 1.95
C ILE A 376 -10.28 14.44 3.12
N VAL A 377 -10.62 15.20 4.15
CA VAL A 377 -11.44 14.77 5.29
C VAL A 377 -12.73 15.56 5.26
N THR A 378 -13.83 14.92 5.63
CA THR A 378 -15.13 15.57 5.83
C THR A 378 -15.41 15.68 7.31
N ASP A 379 -16.06 16.75 7.72
CA ASP A 379 -16.62 16.88 9.06
C ASP A 379 -17.81 15.89 9.28
N GLU A 380 -18.39 15.91 10.48
CA GLU A 380 -19.50 15.01 10.83
C GLU A 380 -20.79 15.32 10.06
N ALA A 381 -20.98 16.58 9.64
CA ALA A 381 -22.13 17.00 8.84
C ALA A 381 -21.96 16.66 7.34
N GLY A 382 -20.72 16.50 6.88
CA GLY A 382 -20.39 16.17 5.49
C GLY A 382 -20.41 17.38 4.55
N ASP A 383 -20.49 18.60 5.10
CA ASP A 383 -20.60 19.84 4.34
C ASP A 383 -19.28 20.64 4.30
N GLN A 384 -18.30 20.28 5.14
CA GLN A 384 -16.97 20.87 5.13
C GLN A 384 -15.90 19.86 4.72
N PHE A 385 -15.00 20.30 3.85
CA PHE A 385 -13.87 19.53 3.35
C PHE A 385 -12.57 20.20 3.79
N GLU A 386 -11.70 19.43 4.43
CA GLU A 386 -10.35 19.84 4.80
C GLU A 386 -9.31 19.02 4.04
N MET A 387 -8.21 19.65 3.62
CA MET A 387 -7.07 18.93 3.05
C MET A 387 -5.92 18.88 4.06
N HIS A 388 -4.94 18.03 3.77
CA HIS A 388 -3.67 18.08 4.50
C HIS A 388 -2.88 19.32 4.07
N GLY A 389 -2.39 20.09 5.05
CA GLY A 389 -1.74 21.37 4.83
C GLY A 389 -0.33 21.32 4.20
N LEU A 390 0.14 20.16 3.74
CA LEU A 390 1.53 19.86 3.34
C LEU A 390 1.86 20.07 1.87
#